data_AF-A0A176Y9I9-F1
#
_entry.id   AF-A0A176Y9I9-F1
#
_cell.length_a   1.000
_cell.length_b   1.000
_cell.length_c   1.000
_cell.angle_alpha   90.00
_cell.angle_beta   90.00
_cell.angle_gamma   90.00
#
_symmetry.space_group_name_H-M   'P 1'
#
loop_
_entity.id
_entity.type
_entity.pdbx_description
1 polymer ?
#
loop_
_entity_poly.entity_id
_entity_poly.type
_entity_poly.pdbx_seq_one_letter_code
_entity_poly.pdbx_strand_id
1 'polypeptide(L)' 'MAIQIVMDRTGDSRHPFDPDDARELAKAEQRFYELTNAGFTAAVRTGPGQVSQIRSFDPNAEQTVFFPRLVGG' A
#
# COMPACT_ATOMS: atom_id res chain seq x y z
N MET A 1 -8.19 -7.96 -9.30
CA MET A 1 -7.24 -8.36 -8.24
C MET A 1 -6.18 -7.28 -8.07
N ALA A 2 -6.05 -6.76 -6.85
CA ALA A 2 -5.07 -5.73 -6.48
C ALA A 2 -4.12 -6.26 -5.41
N ILE A 3 -3.01 -5.54 -5.16
CA ILE A 3 -2.01 -5.96 -4.17
C ILE A 3 -1.48 -4.80 -3.34
N GLN A 4 -1.39 -5.03 -2.03
CA GLN A 4 -0.64 -4.19 -1.09
C GLN A 4 0.69 -4.85 -0.76
N ILE A 5 1.79 -4.14 -0.98
CA ILE A 5 3.16 -4.62 -0.75
C ILE A 5 3.76 -3.80 0.38
N VAL A 6 4.13 -4.44 1.48
CA VAL A 6 4.78 -3.77 2.63
C VAL A 6 6.26 -4.09 2.57
N MET A 7 7.07 -3.08 2.27
CA MET A 7 8.53 -3.21 2.32
C MET A 7 8.98 -3.25 3.77
N ASP A 8 9.70 -4.31 4.13
CA ASP A 8 10.31 -4.46 5.44
C ASP A 8 11.82 -4.70 5.31
N ARG A 9 12.53 -4.72 6.43
CA ARG A 9 14.00 -4.89 6.45
C ARG A 9 14.48 -6.26 5.94
N THR A 10 13.59 -7.23 5.76
CA THR A 10 13.88 -8.59 5.29
C THR A 10 13.45 -8.83 3.83
N GLY A 11 12.79 -7.86 3.20
CA GLY A 11 12.25 -7.97 1.85
C GLY A 11 10.91 -7.24 1.74
N ASP A 12 9.88 -7.96 1.30
CA ASP A 12 8.52 -7.44 1.21
C ASP A 12 7.46 -8.48 1.60
N SER A 13 6.43 -8.02 2.30
CA SER A 13 5.21 -8.79 2.56
C SER A 13 4.14 -8.41 1.55
N ARG A 14 3.50 -9.41 0.94
CA ARG A 14 2.49 -9.23 -0.11
C ARG A 14 1.11 -9.60 0.38
N HIS A 15 0.18 -8.67 0.26
CA HIS A 15 -1.22 -8.84 0.63
C HIS A 15 -2.12 -8.60 -0.59
N PRO A 16 -2.38 -9.63 -1.40
CA PRO A 16 -3.39 -9.53 -2.44
C PRO A 16 -4.79 -9.35 -1.83
N PHE A 17 -5.66 -8.66 -2.55
CA PHE A 17 -7.07 -8.53 -2.22
C PHE A 17 -7.90 -8.38 -3.50
N ASP A 18 -9.16 -8.82 -3.44
CA ASP A 18 -10.15 -8.55 -4.47
C ASP A 18 -10.84 -7.22 -4.20
N PRO A 19 -10.72 -6.20 -5.08
CA PRO A 19 -11.46 -4.95 -4.92
C PRO A 19 -12.98 -5.14 -5.04
N ASP A 20 -13.44 -6.25 -5.63
CA ASP A 20 -14.86 -6.57 -5.78
C ASP A 20 -15.44 -7.35 -4.56
N ASP A 21 -14.62 -7.89 -3.65
CA ASP A 21 -15.08 -8.44 -2.36
C ASP A 21 -14.99 -7.38 -1.25
N ALA A 22 -16.16 -6.90 -0.81
CA ALA A 22 -16.28 -5.88 0.23
C ALA A 22 -15.53 -6.18 1.55
N ARG A 23 -15.38 -7.46 1.92
CA ARG A 23 -14.64 -7.84 3.14
C ARG A 23 -13.14 -7.76 2.94
N GLU A 24 -12.65 -8.14 1.76
CA GLU A 24 -11.23 -8.00 1.44
C GLU A 24 -10.85 -6.53 1.23
N LEU A 25 -11.73 -5.75 0.60
CA LEU A 25 -11.57 -4.32 0.45
C LEU A 25 -11.49 -3.60 1.80
N ALA A 26 -12.40 -3.90 2.73
CA ALA A 26 -12.37 -3.32 4.08
C ALA A 26 -11.08 -3.67 4.85
N LYS A 27 -10.56 -4.90 4.69
CA LYS A 27 -9.28 -5.30 5.29
C LYS A 27 -8.09 -4.56 4.65
N ALA A 28 -8.13 -4.36 3.34
CA ALA A 28 -7.10 -3.60 2.62
C ALA A 28 -7.11 -2.12 3.05
N GLU A 29 -8.28 -1.52 3.18
CA GLU A 29 -8.44 -0.15 3.69
C GLU A 29 -7.95 -0.02 5.14
N GLN A 30 -8.33 -0.95 6.02
CA GLN A 30 -7.85 -0.97 7.40
C GLN A 30 -6.32 -1.03 7.45
N ARG A 31 -5.70 -1.95 6.70
CA ARG A 31 -4.23 -2.10 6.64
C ARG A 31 -3.56 -0.82 6.13
N PHE A 32 -4.16 -0.15 5.14
CA PHE A 32 -3.64 1.11 4.61
C PHE A 32 -3.47 2.13 5.74
N TYR A 33 -4.53 2.37 6.51
CA TYR A 33 -4.50 3.35 7.59
C TYR A 33 -3.59 2.94 8.75
N GLU A 34 -3.58 1.66 9.12
CA GLU A 34 -2.67 1.13 10.13
C GLU A 34 -1.19 1.40 9.78
N LEU A 35 -0.80 1.13 8.53
CA LEU A 35 0.57 1.34 8.06
C LEU A 35 0.91 2.83 7.95
N THR A 36 0.02 3.66 7.40
CA THR A 36 0.28 5.10 7.30
C THR A 36 0.37 5.76 8.66
N ASN A 37 -0.43 5.32 9.64
CA ASN A 37 -0.37 5.80 11.03
C ASN A 37 0.90 5.32 11.73
N ALA A 38 1.42 4.14 11.39
CA ALA A 38 2.71 3.64 11.85
C ALA A 38 3.91 4.36 11.19
N GLY A 39 3.67 5.34 10.31
CA GLY A 39 4.70 6.15 9.68
C GLY A 39 5.23 5.62 8.36
N PHE A 40 4.58 4.61 7.76
CA PHE A 40 4.87 4.20 6.39
C PHE A 40 4.37 5.23 5.39
N THR A 41 5.05 5.32 4.26
CA THR A 41 4.59 6.06 3.09
C THR A 41 3.96 5.09 2.11
N ALA A 42 2.71 5.34 1.72
CA ALA A 42 2.02 4.60 0.68
C ALA A 42 2.21 5.27 -0.68
N ALA A 43 2.56 4.49 -1.70
CA ALA A 43 2.66 4.95 -3.08
C ALA A 43 2.00 3.96 -4.04
N VAL A 44 1.30 4.48 -5.03
CA VAL A 44 0.69 3.70 -6.10
C VAL A 44 1.46 3.88 -7.40
N ARG A 45 1.49 2.84 -8.23
CA ARG A 45 2.07 2.92 -9.56
C ARG A 45 1.03 3.46 -10.53
N THR A 46 1.24 4.66 -11.05
CA THR A 46 0.30 5.33 -11.98
C THR A 46 0.68 5.14 -13.46
N GLY A 47 1.83 4.53 -13.74
CA GLY A 47 2.30 4.26 -15.10
C GLY A 47 3.73 3.71 -15.13
N PRO A 48 4.31 3.45 -16.32
CA PRO A 48 5.69 3.02 -16.45
C PRO A 48 6.66 4.02 -15.79
N GLY A 49 7.27 3.62 -14.67
CA GLY A 49 8.20 4.46 -13.92
C GLY A 49 7.58 5.60 -13.11
N GLN A 50 6.24 5.75 -13.12
CA GLN A 50 5.56 6.77 -12.34
C GLN A 50 4.98 6.16 -11.06
N VAL A 51 5.45 6.68 -9.93
CA VAL A 51 4.91 6.39 -8.61
C VAL A 51 4.37 7.68 -8.01
N SER A 52 3.17 7.62 -7.45
CA SER A 52 2.55 8.75 -6.77
C SER A 52 2.30 8.38 -5.32
N GLN A 53 2.73 9.24 -4.40
CA GLN A 53 2.40 9.09 -2.99
C GLN A 53 0.91 9.39 -2.80
N ILE A 54 0.21 8.48 -2.12
CA ILE A 54 -1.19 8.67 -1.75
C ILE A 54 -1.32 8.84 -0.23
N ARG A 55 -2.28 9.66 0.19
CA ARG A 55 -2.58 9.94 1.60
C ARG A 55 -3.91 9.34 2.07
N SER A 56 -4.67 8.79 1.13
CA SER A 56 -5.95 8.14 1.32
C SER A 56 -5.97 6.84 0.54
N PHE A 57 -6.71 5.85 1.02
CA PHE A 57 -6.85 4.56 0.35
C PHE A 57 -7.47 4.75 -1.05
N ASP A 58 -6.86 4.11 -2.06
CA ASP A 58 -7.38 4.05 -3.43
C ASP A 58 -7.75 2.59 -3.75
N PRO A 59 -9.06 2.25 -3.81
CA PRO A 59 -9.50 0.89 -4.09
C PRO A 59 -9.23 0.46 -5.54
N ASN A 60 -8.98 1.40 -6.46
CA ASN A 60 -8.75 1.13 -7.87
C ASN A 60 -7.26 0.93 -8.20
N ALA A 61 -6.37 1.16 -7.25
CA ALA A 61 -4.95 0.98 -7.46
C ALA A 61 -4.61 -0.51 -7.56
N GLU A 62 -4.11 -0.93 -8.73
CA GLU A 62 -3.66 -2.32 -8.95
C GLU A 62 -2.54 -2.72 -7.97
N GLN A 63 -1.65 -1.78 -7.66
CA GLN A 63 -0.54 -1.99 -6.73
C GLN A 63 -0.34 -0.76 -5.84
N THR A 64 -0.36 -0.99 -4.53
CA THR A 64 0.06 -0.04 -3.51
C THR A 64 1.29 -0.57 -2.78
N VAL A 65 2.36 0.21 -2.73
CA VAL A 65 3.60 -0.12 -2.02
C VAL A 65 3.72 0.77 -0.79
N PHE A 66 4.01 0.17 0.35
CA PHE A 66 4.28 0.83 1.62
C PHE A 66 5.77 0.70 1.92
N PHE A 67 6.45 1.82 2.15
CA PHE A 67 7.85 1.83 2.58
C PHE A 67 8.02 2.63 3.87
N PRO A 68 8.86 2.18 4.80
CA PRO A 68 9.10 2.91 6.04
C PRO A 68 9.72 4.27 5.72
N ARG A 69 9.41 5.30 6.53
CA ARG A 69 10.12 6.57 6.43
C ARG A 69 11.61 6.33 6.63
N LEU A 70 12.42 6.78 5.67
CA LEU A 70 13.86 6.87 5.84
C LEU A 70 14.15 7.98 6.84
N VAL A 71 14.48 7.61 8.08
CA VAL A 71 15.18 8.49 9.01
C VAL A 71 16.63 8.57 8.53
N GLY A 72 16.92 9.58 7.71
CA GLY A 72 18.30 9.94 7.37
C GLY A 72 19.00 10.52 8.60
N GLY A 73 20.20 10.02 8.90
CA GLY A 73 21.14 10.64 9.84
C GLY A 73 21.87 11.81 9.21
#